data_AF-A0A2I3HYQ2-F1
#
_entry.id   AF-A0A2I3HYQ2-F1
#
_cell.length_a   1.000
_cell.length_b   1.000
_cell.length_c   1.000
_cell.angle_alpha   90.00
_cell.angle_beta   90.00
_cell.angle_gamma   90.00
#
_symmetry.space_group_name_H-M   'P 1'
#
loop_
_entity.id
_entity.type
_entity.pdbx_description
1 polymer ?
#
loop_
_entity_poly.entity_id
_entity_poly.type
_entity_poly.pdbx_seq_one_letter_code
_entity_poly.pdbx_strand_id
1 'polypeptide(L)'
;MPPNLTGYYRFVSQKHMEDYLQALNISLAVRKIALLLKPDKEIDHQGNHMTVRTLSTFRNYTVQFDVGVEFEEDLRSVDGRKCQAALGMNFPATAIS
;
A
#
# COMPACT_ATOMS: atom_id res chain seq x y z
N MET A 1 -14.67 19.00 -0.73
CA MET A 1 -13.51 18.62 0.10
C MET A 1 -13.00 17.28 -0.37
N PRO A 2 -11.67 17.07 -0.49
CA PRO A 2 -11.16 15.73 -0.69
C PRO A 2 -11.59 14.81 0.47
N PRO A 3 -11.95 13.55 0.21
CA PRO A 3 -12.35 12.62 1.26
C PRO A 3 -11.21 12.40 2.26
N ASN A 4 -11.59 12.36 3.54
CA ASN A 4 -10.72 11.85 4.58
C ASN A 4 -10.66 10.31 4.45
N LEU A 5 -9.44 9.77 4.36
CA LEU A 5 -9.18 8.34 4.18
C LEU A 5 -8.81 7.65 5.50
N THR A 6 -8.84 8.37 6.63
CA THR A 6 -8.52 7.81 7.94
C THR A 6 -9.49 6.68 8.29
N GLY A 7 -8.94 5.53 8.65
CA GLY A 7 -9.74 4.38 9.04
C GLY A 7 -8.99 3.06 9.07
N TYR A 8 -9.70 2.03 9.53
CA TYR A 8 -9.25 0.65 9.50
C TYR A 8 -10.07 -0.14 8.48
N TYR A 9 -9.40 -0.77 7.54
CA TYR A 9 -9.98 -1.47 6.41
C TYR A 9 -9.60 -2.94 6.48
N ARG A 10 -10.63 -3.79 6.63
CA ARG A 10 -10.44 -5.23 6.72
C ARG A 10 -10.36 -5.85 5.33
N PHE A 11 -9.47 -6.83 5.17
CA PHE A 11 -9.34 -7.59 3.94
C PHE A 11 -10.67 -8.24 3.53
N VAL A 12 -11.02 -8.09 2.24
CA VAL A 12 -12.21 -8.73 1.65
C VAL A 12 -11.81 -9.79 0.63
N SER A 13 -11.07 -9.39 -0.42
CA SER A 13 -10.63 -10.29 -1.48
C SER A 13 -9.41 -9.74 -2.21
N GLN A 14 -8.69 -10.60 -2.94
CA GLN A 14 -7.59 -10.23 -3.82
C GLN A 14 -7.62 -11.07 -5.11
N LYS A 15 -7.08 -10.53 -6.21
CA LYS A 15 -6.94 -11.22 -7.50
C LYS A 15 -5.55 -10.90 -8.10
N HIS A 16 -4.98 -11.84 -8.85
CA HIS A 16 -3.69 -11.72 -9.56
C HIS A 16 -2.48 -11.36 -8.66
N MET A 17 -2.51 -11.70 -7.37
CA MET A 17 -1.40 -11.41 -6.45
C MET A 17 -0.14 -12.23 -6.78
N GLU A 18 -0.29 -13.48 -7.23
CA GLU A 18 0.88 -14.30 -7.65
C GLU A 18 1.63 -13.66 -8.80
N ASP A 19 0.91 -13.20 -9.83
CA ASP A 19 1.49 -12.60 -11.04
C ASP A 19 2.23 -11.30 -10.71
N TYR A 20 1.65 -10.47 -9.83
CA TYR A 20 2.29 -9.24 -9.35
C TYR A 20 3.60 -9.54 -8.61
N LEU A 21 3.58 -10.46 -7.64
CA LEU A 21 4.78 -10.81 -6.88
C LEU A 21 5.83 -11.51 -7.76
N GLN A 22 5.40 -12.28 -8.76
CA GLN A 22 6.29 -12.89 -9.74
C GLN A 22 6.99 -11.83 -10.61
N ALA A 23 6.27 -10.82 -11.08
CA ALA A 23 6.85 -9.71 -11.85
C ALA A 23 7.89 -8.91 -11.03
N LEU A 24 7.73 -8.86 -9.70
CA LEU A 24 8.72 -8.29 -8.79
C LEU A 24 9.94 -9.19 -8.53
N ASN A 25 10.00 -10.39 -9.13
CA ASN A 25 11.04 -11.40 -8.89
C ASN A 25 11.11 -11.90 -7.44
N ILE A 26 9.98 -11.91 -6.73
CA ILE A 26 9.89 -12.48 -5.37
C ILE A 26 9.95 -14.00 -5.46
N SER A 27 10.70 -14.63 -4.54
CA SER A 27 10.93 -16.07 -4.51
C SER A 27 9.63 -16.86 -4.32
N LEU A 28 9.53 -18.03 -4.96
CA LEU A 28 8.32 -18.86 -4.96
C LEU A 28 7.80 -19.14 -3.54
N ALA A 29 8.69 -19.43 -2.59
CA ALA A 29 8.32 -19.72 -1.20
C ALA A 29 7.62 -18.52 -0.52
N VAL A 30 8.16 -17.30 -0.71
CA VAL A 30 7.57 -16.08 -0.14
C VAL A 30 6.23 -15.77 -0.81
N ARG A 31 6.10 -15.98 -2.13
CA ARG A 31 4.83 -15.78 -2.84
C ARG A 31 3.73 -16.70 -2.32
N LYS A 32 4.03 -17.99 -2.11
CA LYS A 32 3.06 -18.93 -1.53
C LYS A 32 2.58 -18.53 -0.14
N ILE A 33 3.48 -18.01 0.70
CA ILE A 33 3.10 -17.46 2.01
C ILE A 33 2.20 -16.22 1.82
N ALA A 34 2.60 -15.28 0.97
CA ALA A 34 1.86 -14.04 0.71
C ALA A 34 0.43 -14.27 0.20
N LEU A 35 0.21 -15.29 -0.63
CA LEU A 35 -1.12 -15.67 -1.13
C LEU A 35 -2.09 -16.12 -0.03
N LEU A 36 -1.57 -16.66 1.08
CA LEU A 36 -2.38 -17.09 2.22
C LEU A 36 -2.71 -15.94 3.17
N LEU A 37 -2.01 -14.81 3.05
CA LEU A 37 -2.22 -13.65 3.92
C LEU A 37 -3.51 -12.91 3.54
N LYS A 38 -4.13 -12.33 4.57
CA LYS A 38 -5.28 -11.44 4.46
C LYS A 38 -4.90 -10.10 5.08
N PRO A 39 -4.11 -9.26 4.38
CA PRO A 39 -3.58 -8.05 4.96
C PRO A 39 -4.68 -7.01 5.15
N ASP A 40 -4.80 -6.48 6.36
CA ASP A 40 -5.64 -5.32 6.66
C ASP A 40 -4.87 -4.02 6.39
N LYS A 41 -5.59 -2.91 6.27
CA LYS A 41 -5.00 -1.58 6.08
C LYS A 41 -5.46 -0.64 7.18
N GLU A 42 -4.53 0.08 7.78
CA GLU A 42 -4.81 1.21 8.66
C GLU A 42 -4.26 2.46 7.98
N ILE A 43 -5.10 3.48 7.81
CA ILE A 43 -4.73 4.74 7.18
C ILE A 43 -4.95 5.85 8.19
N ASP A 44 -3.96 6.73 8.33
CA ASP A 44 -4.07 8.00 9.01
C ASP A 44 -3.79 9.13 8.02
N HIS A 45 -4.81 9.94 7.75
CA HIS A 45 -4.79 11.03 6.77
C HIS A 45 -4.95 12.37 7.49
N GLN A 46 -3.83 13.09 7.64
CA GLN A 46 -3.74 14.37 8.33
C GLN A 46 -3.38 15.49 7.35
N GLY A 47 -4.41 16.09 6.74
CA GLY A 47 -4.20 17.15 5.74
C GLY A 47 -3.46 16.59 4.51
N ASN A 48 -2.19 16.98 4.33
CA ASN A 48 -1.36 16.47 3.23
C ASN A 48 -0.46 15.31 3.64
N HIS A 49 -0.34 15.04 4.94
CA HIS A 49 0.48 13.96 5.44
C HIS A 49 -0.35 12.69 5.55
N MET A 50 0.15 11.59 4.98
CA MET A 50 -0.50 10.29 5.04
C MET A 50 0.44 9.23 5.60
N THR A 51 -0.06 8.45 6.54
CA THR A 51 0.55 7.20 6.98
C THR A 51 -0.35 6.04 6.56
N VAL A 52 0.19 5.12 5.76
CA VAL A 52 -0.52 3.91 5.34
C VAL A 52 0.21 2.70 5.91
N ARG A 53 -0.50 1.89 6.70
CA ARG A 53 0.01 0.68 7.32
C ARG A 53 -0.68 -0.52 6.73
N THR A 54 0.11 -1.45 6.24
CA THR A 54 -0.31 -2.76 5.76
C THR A 54 0.02 -3.79 6.82
N LEU A 55 -1.02 -4.39 7.40
CA LEU A 55 -0.91 -5.26 8.55
C LEU A 55 -1.16 -6.70 8.12
N SER A 56 -0.20 -7.59 8.33
CA SER A 56 -0.36 -9.02 8.06
C SER A 56 0.29 -9.86 9.15
N THR A 57 -0.07 -11.15 9.23
CA THR A 57 0.52 -12.07 10.22
C THR A 57 1.98 -12.41 9.95
N PHE A 58 2.49 -12.13 8.74
CA PHE A 58 3.86 -12.45 8.35
C PHE A 58 4.77 -11.23 8.43
N ARG A 59 4.40 -10.13 7.75
CA ARG A 59 5.19 -8.90 7.72
C ARG A 59 4.29 -7.68 7.60
N ASN A 60 4.57 -6.67 8.42
CA ASN A 60 3.91 -5.37 8.33
C ASN A 60 4.76 -4.42 7.49
N TYR A 61 4.10 -3.57 6.74
CA TYR A 61 4.72 -2.54 5.91
C TYR A 61 4.04 -1.20 6.18
N THR A 62 4.82 -0.17 6.53
CA THR A 62 4.31 1.17 6.78
C THR A 62 5.02 2.13 5.86
N VAL A 63 4.24 2.97 5.18
CA VAL A 63 4.74 4.08 4.35
C VAL A 63 4.17 5.39 4.89
N GLN A 64 5.01 6.42 4.93
CA GLN A 64 4.67 7.77 5.35
C GLN A 64 5.12 8.74 4.27
N PHE A 65 4.23 9.63 3.86
CA PHE A 65 4.51 10.55 2.75
C PHE A 65 3.65 11.79 2.84
N ASP A 66 4.14 12.86 2.20
CA ASP A 66 3.36 14.06 1.92
C ASP A 66 2.85 14.02 0.48
N VAL A 67 1.56 14.27 0.30
CA VAL A 67 0.90 14.22 -1.03
C VAL A 67 1.57 15.22 -1.98
N GLY A 68 1.99 14.73 -3.15
CA GLY A 68 2.65 15.53 -4.19
C GLY A 68 4.14 15.76 -3.99
N VAL A 69 4.75 15.24 -2.92
CA VAL A 69 6.19 15.35 -2.65
C VAL A 69 6.87 14.02 -2.98
N GLU A 70 7.99 14.09 -3.70
CA GLU A 70 8.82 12.91 -4.00
C GLU A 70 9.61 12.48 -2.76
N PHE A 71 9.69 11.18 -2.51
CA PHE A 71 10.43 10.60 -1.40
C PHE A 71 11.07 9.26 -1.78
N GLU A 72 12.10 8.87 -1.02
CA GLU A 72 12.70 7.55 -1.13
C GLU A 72 11.87 6.53 -0.35
N GLU A 73 11.18 5.64 -1.06
CA GLU A 73 10.44 4.53 -0.49
C GLU A 73 11.36 3.30 -0.31
N ASP A 74 11.50 2.84 0.93
CA ASP A 74 12.32 1.68 1.28
C ASP A 74 11.51 0.38 1.27
N LEU A 75 11.59 -0.34 0.15
CA LEU A 75 10.93 -1.61 -0.10
C LEU A 75 11.85 -2.82 0.17
N ARG A 76 12.97 -2.64 0.88
CA ARG A 76 13.87 -3.76 1.25
C ARG A 76 13.16 -4.87 2.01
N SER A 77 12.10 -4.52 2.74
CA SER A 77 11.26 -5.48 3.46
C SER A 77 10.28 -6.26 2.56
N VAL A 78 10.07 -5.83 1.32
CA VAL A 78 9.11 -6.42 0.39
C VAL A 78 9.84 -7.14 -0.74
N ASP A 79 10.65 -6.43 -1.52
CA ASP A 79 11.30 -6.94 -2.72
C ASP A 79 12.83 -6.69 -2.76
N GLY A 80 13.38 -6.09 -1.70
CA GLY A 80 14.82 -5.82 -1.59
C GLY A 80 15.26 -4.50 -2.21
N ARG A 81 14.34 -3.66 -2.70
CA ARG A 81 14.67 -2.46 -3.48
C ARG A 81 14.37 -1.15 -2.72
N LYS A 82 14.83 -0.05 -3.31
CA LYS A 82 14.44 1.32 -2.97
C LYS A 82 13.93 2.00 -4.23
N CYS A 83 12.91 2.82 -4.09
CA CYS A 83 12.28 3.53 -5.21
C CYS A 83 12.16 5.02 -4.87
N GLN A 84 12.25 5.89 -5.88
CA GLN A 84 11.75 7.25 -5.75
C GLN A 84 10.27 7.24 -6.12
N ALA A 85 9.42 7.68 -5.20
CA ALA A 85 7.97 7.63 -5.34
C ALA A 85 7.37 9.01 -5.08
N ALA A 86 6.33 9.35 -5.84
CA ALA A 86 5.51 10.54 -5.61
C ALA A 86 4.03 10.12 -5.67
N LEU A 87 3.28 10.42 -4.62
CA LEU A 87 1.87 10.03 -4.51
C LEU A 87 0.97 11.25 -4.62
N GLY A 88 0.16 11.28 -5.69
CA GLY A 88 -0.82 12.33 -5.95
C GLY A 88 -2.25 11.84 -5.69
N MET A 89 -3.13 12.73 -5.25
CA MET A 89 -4.56 12.46 -5.16
C MET A 89 -5.26 12.94 -6.43
N ASN A 90 -5.90 12.03 -7.16
CA ASN A 90 -6.77 12.36 -8.28
C ASN A 90 -8.20 11.94 -7.95
N PHE A 91 -9.08 12.92 -7.72
CA PHE A 91 -10.50 12.66 -7.48
C PHE A 91 -11.29 12.89 -8.77
N PRO A 92 -11.98 11.88 -9.32
CA PRO A 92 -12.87 12.10 -10.44
C PRO A 92 -14.02 13.02 -10.02
N ALA A 93 -14.35 14.02 -10.85
CA ALA A 93 -15.35 15.06 -10.58
C ALA A 93 -16.79 14.54 -10.33
N THR A 94 -17.04 13.25 -10.53
CA THR A 94 -18.38 12.65 -10.55
C THR A 94 -18.90 12.17 -9.19
N ALA A 95 -18.17 12.38 -8.09
CA ALA A 95 -18.61 11.93 -6.75
C ALA A 95 -19.44 12.98 -5.97
N ILE A 96 -19.92 14.03 -6.64
CA ILE A 96 -20.82 15.03 -6.06
C ILE A 96 -22.10 15.09 -6.92
N SER A 97 -23.03 14.16 -6.70
CA SER A 97 -24.44 14.33 -7.06
C SER A 97 -25.31 13.74 -5.97
#